data_AF-A0A959C957-F1
#
_entry.id   AF-A0A959C957-F1
#
_cell.length_a   1.000
_cell.length_b   1.000
_cell.length_c   1.000
_cell.angle_alpha   90.00
_cell.angle_beta   90.00
_cell.angle_gamma   90.00
#
_symmetry.space_group_name_H-M   'P 1'
#
loop_
_entity.id
_entity.type
_entity.pdbx_description
1 polymer ?
#
loop_
_entity_poly.entity_id
_entity_poly.type
_entity_poly.pdbx_seq_one_letter_code
_entity_poly.pdbx_strand_id
1 'polypeptide(L)'
;LGMPAEADWVLHGPFSDKSLIRNALTFALAQKVSNAYVPRTRFCELVLNGSYIGVYTLIEKIKRGAERLDIAKMKKSDISGDDVTGGYIIKVDRSNAEGWYSPYRPQGGGKVFFNYVYPKPEDLRPEQMAYIQAYVDSFENAMMSPGFADPQTGWRNFADENSF
;
A
#
# COMPACT_ATOMS: atom_id res chain seq x y z
N LEU A 1 5.86 -4.65 23.49
CA LEU A 1 6.33 -4.27 22.13
C LEU A 1 6.42 -2.75 21.90
N GLY A 2 5.62 -1.92 22.60
CA GLY A 2 5.66 -0.46 22.40
C GLY A 2 5.17 -0.04 21.01
N MET A 3 4.20 -0.78 20.48
CA MET A 3 3.53 -0.53 19.19
C MET A 3 2.01 -0.60 19.43
N PRO A 4 1.18 0.09 18.62
CA PRO A 4 -0.27 0.07 18.75
C PRO A 4 -0.86 -1.34 18.74
N ALA A 5 -1.96 -1.52 19.48
CA ALA A 5 -2.67 -2.79 19.53
C ALA A 5 -3.26 -3.14 18.16
N GLU A 6 -3.02 -4.37 17.72
CA GLU A 6 -3.56 -4.89 16.47
C GLU A 6 -3.46 -6.42 16.41
N ALA A 7 -4.35 -7.07 15.67
CA ALA A 7 -4.37 -8.50 15.38
C ALA A 7 -3.50 -8.89 14.17
N ASP A 8 -3.44 -8.04 13.13
CA ASP A 8 -2.70 -8.35 11.90
C ASP A 8 -1.25 -7.84 11.91
N TRP A 9 -0.30 -8.78 11.92
CA TRP A 9 1.13 -8.52 11.83
C TRP A 9 1.78 -9.34 10.72
N VAL A 10 2.88 -8.83 10.18
CA VAL A 10 3.72 -9.58 9.24
C VAL A 10 4.91 -10.12 10.02
N LEU A 11 5.05 -11.45 10.03
CA LEU A 11 6.22 -12.12 10.56
C LEU A 11 7.19 -12.39 9.40
N HIS A 12 8.17 -11.50 9.23
CA HIS A 12 9.10 -11.54 8.11
C HIS A 12 10.40 -12.24 8.51
N GLY A 13 10.72 -13.35 7.83
CA GLY A 13 12.02 -14.00 7.91
C GLY A 13 12.95 -13.42 6.83
N PRO A 14 13.94 -12.58 7.17
CA PRO A 14 14.78 -11.89 6.20
C PRO A 14 15.86 -12.82 5.61
N PHE A 15 15.48 -13.99 5.10
CA PHE A 15 16.40 -15.06 4.70
C PHE A 15 17.41 -14.65 3.61
N SER A 16 16.97 -13.87 2.62
CA SER A 16 17.83 -13.35 1.55
C SER A 16 18.74 -12.21 2.03
N ASP A 17 18.36 -11.52 3.11
CA ASP A 17 19.11 -10.42 3.68
C ASP A 17 20.12 -10.94 4.72
N LYS A 18 21.38 -11.04 4.33
CA LYS A 18 22.47 -11.53 5.20
C LYS A 18 22.74 -10.66 6.43
N SER A 19 22.32 -9.40 6.45
CA SER A 19 22.44 -8.57 7.65
C SER A 19 21.22 -8.67 8.56
N LEU A 20 20.11 -9.24 8.08
CA LEU A 20 18.80 -9.34 8.75
C LEU A 20 18.13 -7.99 9.07
N ILE A 21 18.77 -6.86 8.78
CA ILE A 21 18.36 -5.55 9.26
C ILE A 21 17.90 -4.59 8.17
N ARG A 22 18.00 -4.91 6.87
CA ARG A 22 17.77 -3.91 5.81
C ARG A 22 16.38 -3.28 5.90
N ASN A 23 15.33 -4.11 6.02
CA ASN A 23 13.97 -3.59 6.18
C ASN A 23 13.78 -2.81 7.47
N ALA A 24 14.29 -3.35 8.60
CA ALA A 24 14.16 -2.69 9.90
C ALA A 24 14.88 -1.32 9.90
N LEU A 25 16.07 -1.24 9.31
CA LEU A 25 16.86 -0.03 9.19
C LEU A 25 16.16 0.99 8.30
N THR A 26 15.70 0.59 7.11
CA THR A 26 15.01 1.50 6.18
C THR A 26 13.73 2.05 6.81
N PHE A 27 12.91 1.23 7.46
CA PHE A 27 11.72 1.72 8.15
C PHE A 27 12.06 2.61 9.36
N ALA A 28 13.13 2.32 10.09
CA ALA A 28 13.55 3.16 11.20
C ALA A 28 14.06 4.53 10.72
N LEU A 29 14.77 4.59 9.59
CA LEU A 29 15.20 5.84 8.97
C LEU A 29 14.02 6.63 8.43
N ALA A 30 13.12 5.98 7.69
CA ALA A 30 11.92 6.61 7.15
C ALA A 30 11.04 7.22 8.27
N GLN A 31 10.87 6.54 9.41
CA GLN A 31 10.17 7.09 10.58
C GLN A 31 10.79 8.36 11.17
N LYS A 32 12.08 8.62 10.91
CA LYS A 32 12.77 9.81 11.41
C LYS A 32 12.68 11.01 10.47
N VAL A 33 12.44 10.78 9.19
CA VAL A 33 12.50 11.82 8.15
C VAL A 33 11.18 12.05 7.44
N SER A 34 10.28 11.06 7.45
CA SER A 34 8.97 11.15 6.82
C SER A 34 7.93 11.62 7.84
N ASN A 35 7.00 12.46 7.37
CA ASN A 35 5.79 12.83 8.09
C ASN A 35 4.62 11.88 7.79
N ALA A 36 4.82 10.90 6.90
CA ALA A 36 3.82 9.90 6.55
C ALA A 36 3.90 8.67 7.47
N TYR A 37 2.84 7.86 7.46
CA TYR A 37 2.85 6.56 8.12
C TYR A 37 3.95 5.66 7.53
N VAL A 38 4.79 5.14 8.41
CA VAL A 38 5.81 4.13 8.09
C VAL A 38 5.62 2.94 9.02
N PRO A 39 5.57 1.70 8.51
CA PRO A 39 5.42 0.51 9.35
C PRO A 39 6.48 0.43 10.46
N ARG A 40 6.02 0.28 11.72
CA ARG A 40 6.92 -0.01 12.84
C ARG A 40 7.37 -1.46 12.80
N THR A 41 8.59 -1.70 13.30
CA THR A 41 9.20 -3.03 13.35
C THR A 41 9.79 -3.37 14.72
N ARG A 42 9.83 -4.65 15.04
CA ARG A 42 10.55 -5.22 16.18
C ARG A 42 11.20 -6.54 15.78
N PHE A 43 12.44 -6.76 16.20
CA PHE A 43 13.04 -8.10 16.12
C PHE A 43 12.39 -9.03 17.14
N CYS A 44 12.21 -10.29 16.76
CA CYS A 44 11.69 -11.33 17.64
C CYS A 44 12.31 -12.68 17.30
N GLU A 45 12.38 -13.57 18.29
CA GLU A 45 12.75 -14.97 18.12
C GLU A 45 11.51 -15.80 17.83
N LEU A 46 11.55 -16.62 16.78
CA LEU A 46 10.45 -17.52 16.44
C LEU A 46 10.74 -18.92 16.98
N VAL A 47 9.85 -19.42 17.81
CA VAL A 47 9.79 -20.82 18.23
C VAL A 47 8.47 -21.41 17.72
N LEU A 48 8.55 -22.46 16.91
CA LEU A 48 7.39 -23.15 16.33
C LEU A 48 7.41 -24.61 16.74
N ASN A 49 6.34 -25.09 17.39
CA ASN A 49 6.22 -26.45 17.92
C ASN A 49 7.40 -26.87 18.80
N GLY A 50 7.88 -25.95 19.65
CA GLY A 50 9.02 -26.17 20.54
C GLY A 50 10.39 -26.10 19.87
N SER A 51 10.46 -25.91 18.55
CA SER A 51 11.71 -25.78 17.80
C SER A 51 12.04 -24.31 17.52
N TYR A 52 13.27 -23.89 17.82
CA TYR A 52 13.76 -22.55 17.46
C TYR A 52 13.99 -22.47 15.95
N ILE A 53 13.33 -21.50 15.31
CA ILE A 53 13.37 -21.30 13.85
C ILE A 53 14.30 -20.14 13.47
N GLY A 54 14.58 -19.20 14.39
CA GLY A 54 15.52 -18.12 14.15
C GLY A 54 15.01 -16.73 14.57
N VAL A 55 15.78 -15.71 14.18
CA VAL A 55 15.42 -14.30 14.33
C VAL A 55 14.55 -13.85 13.16
N TYR A 56 13.45 -13.18 13.49
CA TYR A 56 12.48 -12.62 12.57
C TYR A 56 12.30 -11.13 12.83
N THR A 57 11.75 -10.42 11.85
CA THR A 57 11.26 -9.07 12.02
C THR A 57 9.73 -9.09 12.05
N LEU A 58 9.15 -8.71 13.17
CA LEU A 58 7.73 -8.40 13.29
C LEU A 58 7.49 -7.01 12.70
N ILE A 59 6.61 -6.90 11.71
CA ILE A 59 6.33 -5.66 10.96
C ILE A 59 4.83 -5.35 11.03
N GLU A 60 4.49 -4.07 11.23
CA GLU A 60 3.11 -3.61 11.07
C GLU A 60 2.61 -3.84 9.64
N LYS A 61 1.54 -4.64 9.49
CA LYS A 61 0.84 -4.75 8.22
C LYS A 61 0.25 -3.40 7.79
N ILE A 62 0.54 -2.95 6.58
CA ILE A 62 -0.10 -1.76 6.02
C ILE A 62 -1.60 -2.02 5.90
N LYS A 63 -2.40 -1.22 6.62
CA LYS A 63 -3.86 -1.25 6.59
C LYS A 63 -4.44 0.04 7.15
N ARG A 64 -5.73 0.27 6.88
CA ARG A 64 -6.47 1.41 7.42
C ARG A 64 -6.54 1.35 8.94
N GLY A 65 -6.29 2.48 9.60
CA GLY A 65 -6.49 2.68 11.03
C GLY A 65 -5.90 4.02 11.48
N ALA A 66 -6.42 4.59 12.56
CA ALA A 66 -5.97 5.89 13.08
C ALA A 66 -4.48 5.87 13.47
N GLU A 67 -4.02 4.75 14.03
CA GLU A 67 -2.61 4.52 14.36
C GLU A 67 -1.82 3.90 13.19
N ARG A 68 -2.38 3.85 11.97
CA ARG A 68 -1.76 3.27 10.76
C ARG A 68 -1.94 4.21 9.56
N LEU A 69 -2.52 3.71 8.46
CA LEU A 69 -2.99 4.57 7.37
C LEU A 69 -4.32 5.18 7.78
N ASP A 70 -4.29 6.44 8.21
CA ASP A 70 -5.50 7.18 8.56
C ASP A 70 -6.18 7.73 7.32
N ILE A 71 -6.92 6.84 6.64
CA ILE A 71 -7.74 7.17 5.48
C ILE A 71 -9.23 6.97 5.80
N ALA A 72 -10.08 7.70 5.08
CA ALA A 72 -11.52 7.68 5.26
C ALA A 72 -12.08 6.24 5.18
N LYS A 73 -13.05 5.96 6.05
CA LYS A 73 -13.74 4.66 6.05
C LYS A 73 -14.78 4.63 4.94
N MET A 74 -14.69 3.67 4.04
CA MET A 74 -15.71 3.44 3.02
C MET A 74 -16.83 2.54 3.52
N LYS A 75 -18.06 2.83 3.11
CA LYS A 75 -19.26 2.00 3.26
C LYS A 75 -19.73 1.52 1.89
N LYS A 76 -20.57 0.49 1.88
CA LYS A 76 -21.24 -0.02 0.67
C LYS A 76 -22.19 0.98 0.02
N SER A 77 -22.62 2.00 0.76
CA SER A 77 -23.51 3.08 0.31
C SER A 77 -22.76 4.23 -0.38
N ASP A 78 -21.44 4.28 -0.26
CA ASP A 78 -20.63 5.42 -0.67
C ASP A 78 -20.30 5.26 -2.17
N ILE A 79 -21.30 5.46 -3.02
CA ILE A 79 -21.27 5.10 -4.45
C ILE A 79 -21.40 6.30 -5.40
N SER A 80 -21.45 7.53 -4.88
CA SER A 80 -21.63 8.74 -5.70
C SER A 80 -21.14 10.00 -5.01
N GLY A 81 -20.89 11.06 -5.77
CA GLY A 81 -20.48 12.36 -5.24
C GLY A 81 -19.18 12.27 -4.44
N ASP A 82 -19.05 13.09 -3.40
CA ASP A 82 -17.86 13.11 -2.55
C ASP A 82 -17.67 11.80 -1.77
N ASP A 83 -18.75 11.06 -1.48
CA ASP A 83 -18.68 9.82 -0.70
C ASP A 83 -17.83 8.75 -1.39
N VAL A 84 -17.85 8.66 -2.73
CA VAL A 84 -17.05 7.66 -3.46
C VAL A 84 -15.56 7.97 -3.43
N THR A 85 -15.16 9.20 -3.05
CA THR A 85 -13.77 9.68 -3.12
C THR A 85 -12.92 9.35 -1.90
N GLY A 86 -13.46 8.59 -0.93
CA GLY A 86 -12.79 8.31 0.34
C GLY A 86 -11.53 7.41 0.27
N GLY A 87 -11.35 6.54 1.25
CA GLY A 87 -10.09 5.80 1.42
C GLY A 87 -10.02 4.50 0.61
N TYR A 88 -9.00 4.38 -0.24
CA TYR A 88 -8.67 3.14 -0.96
C TYR A 88 -7.24 2.71 -0.69
N ILE A 89 -7.00 1.40 -0.65
CA ILE A 89 -5.67 0.78 -0.68
C ILE A 89 -5.67 -0.25 -1.80
N ILE A 90 -4.74 -0.08 -2.72
CA ILE A 90 -4.49 -0.97 -3.86
C ILE A 90 -3.01 -1.33 -3.86
N LYS A 91 -2.65 -2.44 -4.51
CA LYS A 91 -1.24 -2.84 -4.63
C LYS A 91 -0.93 -3.52 -5.95
N VAL A 92 0.27 -3.27 -6.46
CA VAL A 92 0.89 -4.08 -7.52
C VAL A 92 1.68 -5.21 -6.84
N ASP A 93 1.19 -6.43 -7.00
CA ASP A 93 1.76 -7.65 -6.43
C ASP A 93 1.31 -8.85 -7.29
N ARG A 94 1.66 -10.07 -6.92
CA ARG A 94 1.15 -11.30 -7.55
C ARG A 94 -0.36 -11.20 -7.75
N SER A 95 -0.82 -11.47 -8.97
CA SER A 95 -2.24 -11.43 -9.36
C SER A 95 -3.00 -12.64 -8.79
N ASN A 96 -3.21 -12.62 -7.47
CA ASN A 96 -3.86 -13.70 -6.74
C ASN A 96 -5.16 -13.26 -6.03
N ALA A 97 -5.57 -12.00 -6.24
CA ALA A 97 -6.79 -11.43 -5.68
C ALA A 97 -7.59 -10.71 -6.78
N GLU A 98 -8.81 -10.30 -6.44
CA GLU A 98 -9.62 -9.45 -7.31
C GLU A 98 -8.95 -8.09 -7.51
N GLY A 99 -9.10 -7.55 -8.72
CA GLY A 99 -8.35 -6.41 -9.18
C GLY A 99 -8.61 -6.11 -10.64
N TRP A 100 -7.75 -5.27 -11.23
CA TRP A 100 -7.82 -4.93 -12.65
C TRP A 100 -6.42 -4.85 -13.27
N TYR A 101 -6.37 -4.98 -14.58
CA TYR A 101 -5.16 -4.69 -15.35
C TYR A 101 -5.18 -3.23 -15.77
N SER A 102 -4.08 -2.52 -15.53
CA SER A 102 -3.88 -1.20 -16.12
C SER A 102 -3.87 -1.30 -17.66
N PRO A 103 -4.42 -0.30 -18.36
CA PRO A 103 -4.31 -0.22 -19.81
C PRO A 103 -2.87 0.09 -20.27
N TYR A 104 -2.00 0.58 -19.38
CA TYR A 104 -0.61 0.90 -19.67
C TYR A 104 0.31 -0.31 -19.49
N ARG A 105 1.36 -0.32 -20.31
CA ARG A 105 2.39 -1.36 -20.26
C ARG A 105 3.70 -0.75 -19.78
N PRO A 106 4.41 -1.40 -18.84
CA PRO A 106 5.72 -0.94 -18.43
C PRO A 106 6.72 -1.19 -19.57
N GLN A 107 7.84 -0.47 -19.55
CA GLN A 107 8.87 -0.52 -20.60
C GLN A 107 9.44 -1.94 -20.83
N GLY A 108 9.41 -2.80 -19.80
CA GLY A 108 9.82 -4.21 -19.88
C GLY A 108 8.77 -5.18 -20.45
N GLY A 109 7.61 -4.69 -20.88
CA GLY A 109 6.49 -5.51 -21.35
C GLY A 109 5.65 -6.10 -20.22
N GLY A 110 4.62 -6.87 -20.60
CA GLY A 110 3.63 -7.41 -19.65
C GLY A 110 2.48 -6.44 -19.35
N LYS A 111 1.64 -6.81 -18.38
CA LYS A 111 0.53 -6.00 -17.87
C LYS A 111 0.75 -5.73 -16.39
N VAL A 112 0.44 -4.52 -15.93
CA VAL A 112 0.41 -4.21 -14.49
C VAL A 112 -0.96 -4.63 -13.96
N PHE A 113 -0.97 -5.44 -12.89
CA PHE A 113 -2.20 -5.84 -12.21
C PHE A 113 -2.27 -5.17 -10.84
N PHE A 114 -3.34 -4.41 -10.61
CA PHE A 114 -3.65 -3.78 -9.34
C PHE A 114 -4.65 -4.65 -8.59
N ASN A 115 -4.28 -5.06 -7.37
CA ASN A 115 -5.14 -5.83 -6.48
C ASN A 115 -5.88 -4.87 -5.54
N TYR A 116 -7.16 -5.12 -5.28
CA TYR A 116 -7.90 -4.43 -4.22
C TYR A 116 -7.45 -4.94 -2.84
N VAL A 117 -7.14 -4.01 -1.93
CA VAL A 117 -6.75 -4.33 -0.54
C VAL A 117 -7.75 -3.78 0.46
N TYR A 118 -8.12 -2.50 0.29
CA TYR A 118 -9.16 -1.84 1.07
C TYR A 118 -9.96 -0.89 0.17
N PRO A 119 -11.30 -0.89 0.24
CA PRO A 119 -12.16 -1.89 0.90
C PRO A 119 -11.89 -3.32 0.41
N LYS A 120 -12.41 -4.30 1.14
CA LYS A 120 -12.29 -5.70 0.71
C LYS A 120 -13.07 -5.91 -0.60
N PRO A 121 -12.60 -6.79 -1.51
CA PRO A 121 -13.31 -7.04 -2.76
C PRO A 121 -14.81 -7.33 -2.60
N GLU A 122 -15.17 -8.16 -1.62
CA GLU A 122 -16.55 -8.51 -1.29
C GLU A 122 -17.41 -7.34 -0.75
N ASP A 123 -16.76 -6.25 -0.35
CA ASP A 123 -17.41 -5.04 0.14
C ASP A 123 -17.46 -3.91 -0.88
N LEU A 124 -16.70 -4.01 -1.97
CA LEU A 124 -16.68 -3.00 -3.03
C LEU A 124 -17.95 -3.03 -3.87
N ARG A 125 -18.34 -1.84 -4.35
CA ARG A 125 -19.40 -1.65 -5.35
C ARG A 125 -18.83 -1.30 -6.73
N PRO A 126 -19.54 -1.61 -7.83
CA PRO A 126 -19.07 -1.29 -9.18
C PRO A 126 -18.65 0.17 -9.35
N GLU A 127 -19.36 1.10 -8.72
CA GLU A 127 -19.08 2.54 -8.76
C GLU A 127 -17.75 2.88 -8.06
N GLN A 128 -17.46 2.24 -6.93
CA GLN A 128 -16.21 2.40 -6.19
C GLN A 128 -15.03 1.80 -6.96
N MET A 129 -15.22 0.63 -7.58
CA MET A 129 -14.23 0.01 -8.45
C MET A 129 -13.93 0.90 -9.66
N ALA A 130 -14.97 1.42 -10.32
CA ALA A 130 -14.84 2.32 -11.45
C ALA A 130 -14.11 3.62 -11.06
N TYR A 131 -14.42 4.19 -9.89
CA TYR A 131 -13.75 5.39 -9.38
C TYR A 131 -12.25 5.17 -9.20
N ILE A 132 -11.84 4.16 -8.43
CA ILE A 132 -10.41 3.96 -8.13
C ILE A 132 -9.61 3.55 -9.38
N GLN A 133 -10.23 2.81 -10.31
CA GLN A 133 -9.63 2.51 -11.61
C GLN A 133 -9.42 3.80 -12.41
N ALA A 134 -10.44 4.63 -12.55
CA ALA A 134 -10.36 5.89 -13.29
C ALA A 134 -9.36 6.88 -12.66
N TYR A 135 -9.23 6.88 -11.33
CA TYR A 135 -8.23 7.70 -10.64
C TYR A 135 -6.80 7.27 -11.02
N VAL A 136 -6.52 5.96 -10.98
CA VAL A 136 -5.21 5.42 -11.41
C VAL A 136 -4.96 5.67 -12.89
N ASP A 137 -5.97 5.46 -13.75
CA ASP A 137 -5.86 5.75 -15.18
C ASP A 137 -5.56 7.24 -15.43
N SER A 138 -6.15 8.15 -14.65
CA SER A 138 -5.89 9.60 -14.76
C SER A 138 -4.47 9.95 -14.33
N PHE A 139 -3.97 9.33 -13.27
CA PHE A 139 -2.58 9.46 -12.85
C PHE A 139 -1.60 8.96 -13.93
N GLU A 140 -1.86 7.77 -14.47
CA GLU A 140 -1.03 7.18 -15.54
C GLU A 140 -1.08 8.02 -16.83
N ASN A 141 -2.25 8.57 -17.18
CA ASN A 141 -2.39 9.55 -18.28
C ASN A 141 -1.53 10.80 -18.05
N ALA A 142 -1.59 11.39 -16.85
CA ALA A 142 -0.83 12.59 -16.53
C ALA A 142 0.68 12.33 -16.62
N MET A 143 1.14 11.19 -16.10
CA MET A 143 2.53 10.72 -16.19
C MET A 143 3.03 10.56 -17.63
N MET A 144 2.16 10.11 -18.54
CA MET A 144 2.49 9.88 -19.95
C MET A 144 2.32 11.12 -20.83
N SER A 145 1.77 12.21 -20.29
CA SER A 145 1.53 13.43 -21.04
C SER A 145 2.84 14.20 -21.30
N PRO A 146 2.93 14.99 -22.39
CA PRO A 146 4.10 15.87 -22.61
C PRO A 146 4.33 16.87 -21.47
N GLY A 147 3.26 17.25 -20.77
CA GLY A 147 3.28 18.18 -19.62
C GLY A 147 3.31 17.48 -18.27
N PHE A 148 3.78 16.23 -18.16
CA PHE A 148 3.69 15.45 -16.92
C PHE A 148 4.27 16.16 -15.69
N ALA A 149 5.31 16.98 -15.88
CA ALA A 149 5.98 17.70 -14.81
C ALA A 149 5.33 19.05 -14.46
N ASP A 150 4.30 19.49 -15.19
CA ASP A 150 3.60 20.74 -14.94
C ASP A 150 3.02 20.76 -13.51
N PRO A 151 3.22 21.84 -12.74
CA PRO A 151 2.79 21.89 -11.34
C PRO A 151 1.27 22.00 -11.16
N GLN A 152 0.52 22.38 -12.20
CA GLN A 152 -0.93 22.59 -12.16
C GLN A 152 -1.71 21.51 -12.90
N THR A 153 -1.13 20.88 -13.90
CA THR A 153 -1.82 19.86 -14.73
C THR A 153 -1.11 18.51 -14.77
N GLY A 154 0.09 18.42 -14.19
CA GLY A 154 0.90 17.21 -14.20
C GLY A 154 0.49 16.17 -13.17
N TRP A 155 1.35 15.16 -13.00
CA TRP A 155 1.06 14.01 -12.14
C TRP A 155 0.86 14.36 -10.66
N ARG A 156 1.40 15.50 -10.21
CA ARG A 156 1.31 15.99 -8.81
C ARG A 156 -0.13 16.28 -8.36
N ASN A 157 -1.07 16.40 -9.28
CA ASN A 157 -2.50 16.47 -8.95
C ASN A 157 -3.07 15.15 -8.42
N PHE A 158 -2.36 14.04 -8.61
CA PHE A 158 -2.84 12.70 -8.28
C PHE A 158 -1.95 11.98 -7.25
N ALA A 159 -0.73 12.44 -7.03
CA ALA A 159 0.19 11.84 -6.06
C ALA A 159 1.06 12.89 -5.36
N ASP A 160 1.37 12.62 -4.09
CA ASP A 160 2.23 13.45 -3.26
C ASP A 160 3.71 13.17 -3.58
N GLU A 161 4.43 14.19 -4.04
CA GLU A 161 5.85 14.10 -4.36
C GLU A 161 6.72 13.72 -3.15
N ASN A 162 6.32 14.08 -1.94
CA ASN A 162 7.07 13.74 -0.73
C ASN A 162 6.84 12.30 -0.26
N SER A 163 6.01 11.53 -0.96
CA SER A 163 5.75 10.12 -0.65
C SER A 163 6.72 9.14 -1.34
N PHE A 164 7.60 9.61 -2.24
CA PHE A 164 8.52 8.79 -3.04
C PHE A 164 10.00 9.04 -2.70
#